data_AF-A0A511XEU0-F1
#
_entry.id   AF-A0A511XEU0-F1
#
_cell.length_a   1.000
_cell.length_b   1.000
_cell.length_c   1.000
_cell.angle_alpha   90.00
_cell.angle_beta   90.00
_cell.angle_gamma   90.00
#
_symmetry.space_group_name_H-M   'P 1'
#
loop_
_entity.id
_entity.type
_entity.pdbx_description
1 polymer ?
#
loop_
_entity_poly.entity_id
_entity_poly.type
_entity_poly.pdbx_seq_one_letter_code
_entity_poly.pdbx_strand_id
1 'polypeptide(L)'
;MSWPEQLGALLEYKTTLLNAGIGGNRLLHDGSSEGAAALARFDRDVVAAPGVREVVLLEGINDIGFGAQNIANHVNIADLVAADLQLIARAHEHGLRILAGTLIPFEGADYYTTEGERARQALNTFIRSGVFDGVIDFDQALRDPDHPSRLRPDYARPDHLHPSDAGFTEMASTALRAGVGRSVATP
;
A
#
# COMPACT_ATOMS: atom_id res chain seq x y z
N MET A 1 -5.17 16.58 -1.51
CA MET A 1 -3.77 16.16 -1.17
C MET A 1 -3.79 14.69 -0.85
N SER A 2 -2.78 13.94 -1.29
CA SER A 2 -2.62 12.51 -0.99
C SER A 2 -2.25 12.28 0.49
N TRP A 3 -2.44 11.06 1.01
CA TRP A 3 -2.09 10.76 2.41
C TRP A 3 -0.59 10.97 2.76
N PRO A 4 0.40 10.73 1.87
CA PRO A 4 1.80 11.02 2.19
C PRO A 4 2.04 12.53 2.35
N GLU A 5 1.42 13.36 1.51
CA GLU A 5 1.51 14.83 1.64
C GLU A 5 0.90 15.30 2.96
N GLN A 6 -0.25 14.75 3.34
CA GLN A 6 -0.91 15.05 4.60
C GLN A 6 -0.10 14.56 5.81
N LEU A 7 0.54 13.39 5.73
CA LEU A 7 1.45 12.89 6.77
C LEU A 7 2.67 13.81 6.92
N GLY A 8 3.21 14.33 5.82
CA GLY A 8 4.33 15.28 5.86
C GLY A 8 3.98 16.53 6.67
N ALA A 9 2.76 17.04 6.50
CA ALA A 9 2.24 18.14 7.31
C ALA A 9 2.12 17.76 8.80
N LEU A 10 1.61 16.57 9.11
CA LEU A 10 1.52 16.08 10.50
C LEU A 10 2.88 15.88 11.17
N LEU A 11 3.92 15.57 10.40
CA LEU A 11 5.30 15.46 10.87
C LEU A 11 6.02 16.82 10.94
N GLU A 12 5.30 17.93 10.72
CA GLU A 12 5.85 19.29 10.63
C GLU A 12 7.02 19.39 9.64
N TYR A 13 7.03 18.53 8.61
CA TYR A 13 8.10 18.41 7.62
C TYR A 13 9.51 18.19 8.20
N LYS A 14 9.60 17.67 9.44
CA LYS A 14 10.88 17.25 10.06
C LYS A 14 11.46 15.99 9.38
N THR A 15 10.59 15.24 8.70
CA THR A 15 10.92 14.06 7.91
C THR A 15 10.45 14.29 6.47
N THR A 16 11.34 14.10 5.50
CA THR A 16 10.99 14.15 4.08
C THR A 16 10.26 12.88 3.68
N LEU A 17 9.09 13.03 3.05
CA LEU A 17 8.35 11.92 2.45
C LEU A 17 8.47 11.99 0.93
N LEU A 18 8.98 10.91 0.33
CA LEU A 18 9.05 10.73 -1.10
C LEU A 18 7.84 9.90 -1.56
N ASN A 19 6.98 10.49 -2.39
CA ASN A 19 5.89 9.74 -2.99
C ASN A 19 6.37 9.05 -4.27
N ALA A 20 6.66 7.75 -4.16
CA ALA A 20 6.96 6.87 -5.29
C ALA A 20 5.72 6.08 -5.74
N GLY A 21 4.52 6.64 -5.64
CA GLY A 21 3.30 6.03 -6.17
C GLY A 21 3.11 6.32 -7.65
N ILE A 22 2.68 5.32 -8.42
CA ILE A 22 2.15 5.50 -9.79
C ILE A 22 0.73 4.95 -9.83
N GLY A 23 -0.20 5.72 -10.39
CA GLY A 23 -1.60 5.30 -10.55
C GLY A 23 -1.70 4.02 -11.38
N GLY A 24 -2.43 3.03 -10.87
CA GLY A 24 -2.60 1.73 -11.52
C GLY A 24 -1.39 0.79 -11.42
N ASN A 25 -0.30 1.17 -10.73
CA ASN A 25 0.89 0.34 -10.64
C ASN A 25 0.61 -1.00 -9.94
N ARG A 26 1.42 -1.98 -10.32
CA ARG A 26 1.29 -3.39 -9.94
C ARG A 26 2.61 -3.90 -9.38
N LEU A 27 2.55 -4.85 -8.46
CA LEU A 27 3.73 -5.52 -7.92
C LEU A 27 4.48 -6.32 -8.99
N LEU A 28 3.75 -7.04 -9.83
CA LEU A 28 4.30 -8.12 -10.66
C LEU A 28 4.41 -7.78 -12.16
N HIS A 29 3.56 -6.89 -12.65
CA HIS A 29 3.35 -6.71 -14.09
C HIS A 29 3.48 -5.26 -14.53
N ASP A 30 4.30 -5.01 -15.56
CA ASP A 30 4.40 -3.71 -16.20
C ASP A 30 3.06 -3.29 -16.82
N GLY A 31 2.73 -2.01 -16.70
CA GLY A 31 1.62 -1.37 -17.42
C GLY A 31 2.13 -0.42 -18.49
N SER A 32 1.37 -0.28 -19.57
CA SER A 32 1.72 0.65 -20.64
C SER A 32 1.58 2.10 -20.18
N SER A 33 0.54 2.41 -19.41
CA SER A 33 0.32 3.71 -18.77
C SER A 33 0.64 3.71 -17.27
N GLU A 34 0.65 2.53 -16.65
CA GLU A 34 0.81 2.34 -15.20
C GLU A 34 2.28 2.17 -14.78
N GLY A 35 3.20 2.19 -15.75
CA GLY A 35 4.64 2.11 -15.56
C GLY A 35 5.14 0.70 -15.26
N ALA A 36 6.46 0.60 -15.06
CA ALA A 36 7.11 -0.66 -14.69
C ALA A 36 6.63 -1.16 -13.33
N ALA A 37 6.57 -2.49 -13.18
CA ALA A 37 6.16 -3.15 -11.94
C ALA A 37 6.98 -2.70 -10.73
N ALA A 38 6.40 -2.74 -9.53
CA ALA A 38 7.07 -2.37 -8.29
C ALA A 38 8.41 -3.10 -8.11
N LEU A 39 8.42 -4.42 -8.38
CA LEU A 39 9.65 -5.21 -8.33
C LEU A 39 10.73 -4.69 -9.29
N ALA A 40 10.35 -4.28 -10.50
CA ALA A 40 11.29 -3.79 -11.51
C ALA A 40 11.84 -2.39 -11.18
N ARG A 41 11.03 -1.55 -10.52
CA ARG A 41 11.38 -0.14 -10.24
C ARG A 41 11.93 0.11 -8.85
N PHE A 42 11.86 -0.86 -7.93
CA PHE A 42 12.19 -0.67 -6.51
C PHE A 42 13.59 -0.11 -6.28
N ASP A 43 14.63 -0.65 -6.92
CA ASP A 43 15.99 -0.13 -6.69
C ASP A 43 16.15 1.32 -7.17
N ARG A 44 15.56 1.63 -8.33
CA ARG A 44 15.65 2.96 -8.94
C ARG A 44 14.89 4.01 -8.13
N ASP A 45 13.68 3.68 -7.68
CA ASP A 45 12.75 4.65 -7.10
C ASP A 45 12.80 4.70 -5.58
N VAL A 46 13.27 3.63 -4.93
CA VAL A 46 13.34 3.51 -3.48
C VAL A 46 14.79 3.46 -3.03
N VAL A 47 15.56 2.43 -3.41
CA VAL A 47 16.92 2.23 -2.88
C VAL A 47 17.87 3.36 -3.25
N ALA A 48 17.80 3.85 -4.50
CA ALA A 48 18.65 4.93 -4.98
C ALA A 48 18.23 6.32 -4.47
N ALA A 49 17.11 6.44 -3.75
CA ALA A 49 16.65 7.72 -3.21
C ALA A 49 17.60 8.22 -2.10
N PRO A 50 18.21 9.41 -2.23
CA PRO A 50 19.17 9.90 -1.26
C PRO A 50 18.58 10.04 0.16
N GLY A 51 19.24 9.42 1.14
CA GLY A 51 18.87 9.54 2.55
C GLY A 51 17.61 8.77 2.96
N VAL A 52 17.08 7.90 2.09
CA VAL A 52 15.98 7.00 2.45
C VAL A 52 16.41 6.05 3.56
N ARG A 53 15.51 5.82 4.53
CA ARG A 53 15.74 4.93 5.68
C ARG A 53 14.57 4.00 5.97
N GLU A 54 13.39 4.35 5.44
CA GLU A 54 12.14 3.66 5.68
C GLU A 54 11.32 3.66 4.40
N VAL A 55 10.67 2.53 4.13
CA VAL A 55 9.77 2.32 3.00
C VAL A 55 8.40 1.98 3.55
N VAL A 56 7.35 2.60 3.00
CA VAL A 56 5.96 2.17 3.22
C VAL A 56 5.44 1.57 1.92
N LEU A 57 5.25 0.26 1.89
CA LEU A 57 4.68 -0.47 0.77
C LEU A 57 3.14 -0.51 0.90
N LEU A 58 2.42 0.06 -0.05
CA LEU A 58 0.96 -0.05 -0.17
C LEU A 58 0.63 -0.33 -1.64
N GLU A 59 0.65 -1.60 -2.02
CA GLU A 59 0.50 -2.03 -3.42
C GLU A 59 -0.06 -3.47 -3.50
N GLY A 60 -0.62 -3.83 -4.65
CA GLY A 60 -1.20 -5.17 -4.90
C GLY A 60 -2.69 -5.16 -5.29
N ILE A 61 -3.43 -4.08 -4.98
CA ILE A 61 -4.86 -4.01 -5.31
C ILE A 61 -5.10 -4.02 -6.83
N ASN A 62 -4.21 -3.41 -7.62
CA ASN A 62 -4.32 -3.40 -9.08
C ASN A 62 -3.92 -4.75 -9.70
N ASP A 63 -2.99 -5.50 -9.09
CA ASP A 63 -2.69 -6.85 -9.51
C ASP A 63 -3.95 -7.73 -9.38
N ILE A 64 -4.65 -7.62 -8.24
CA ILE A 64 -5.92 -8.30 -7.99
C ILE A 64 -7.00 -7.84 -8.97
N GLY A 65 -7.22 -6.52 -9.09
CA GLY A 65 -8.27 -5.94 -9.92
C GLY A 65 -8.09 -6.22 -11.42
N PHE A 66 -6.91 -5.93 -11.97
CA PHE A 66 -6.64 -6.19 -13.39
C PHE A 66 -6.52 -7.69 -13.70
N GLY A 67 -6.06 -8.50 -12.75
CA GLY A 67 -6.04 -9.96 -12.88
C GLY A 67 -7.45 -10.56 -12.99
N ALA A 68 -8.43 -9.98 -12.28
CA ALA A 68 -9.83 -10.39 -12.39
C ALA A 68 -10.47 -9.99 -13.73
N GLN A 69 -10.02 -8.91 -14.36
CA GLN A 69 -10.55 -8.44 -15.64
C GLN A 69 -9.93 -9.15 -16.86
N ASN A 70 -8.70 -9.65 -16.73
CA ASN A 70 -7.99 -10.33 -17.81
C ASN A 70 -7.16 -11.50 -17.28
N ILE A 71 -7.51 -12.71 -17.71
CA ILE A 71 -6.83 -13.95 -17.32
C ILE A 71 -5.33 -13.94 -17.61
N ALA A 72 -4.87 -13.21 -18.65
CA ALA A 72 -3.45 -13.07 -18.96
C ALA A 72 -2.69 -12.25 -17.90
N ASN A 73 -3.40 -11.46 -17.09
CA ASN A 73 -2.87 -10.69 -15.97
C ASN A 73 -3.17 -11.35 -14.61
N HIS A 74 -3.76 -12.56 -14.60
CA HIS A 74 -4.15 -13.22 -13.37
C HIS A 74 -2.94 -13.45 -12.46
N VAL A 75 -3.11 -13.17 -11.18
CA VAL A 75 -2.10 -13.38 -10.14
C VAL A 75 -2.69 -14.27 -9.06
N ASN A 76 -1.89 -15.19 -8.55
CA ASN A 76 -2.26 -15.90 -7.33
C ASN A 76 -1.74 -15.13 -6.12
N ILE A 77 -2.39 -15.31 -4.97
CA ILE A 77 -1.92 -14.69 -3.73
C ILE A 77 -0.50 -15.10 -3.36
N ALA A 78 -0.10 -16.33 -3.70
CA ALA A 78 1.28 -16.77 -3.51
C ALA A 78 2.30 -15.91 -4.28
N ASP A 79 1.93 -15.40 -5.47
CA ASP A 79 2.80 -14.55 -6.29
C ASP A 79 2.96 -13.16 -5.66
N LEU A 80 1.87 -12.59 -5.12
CA LEU A 80 1.91 -11.31 -4.40
C LEU A 80 2.71 -11.42 -3.10
N VAL A 81 2.50 -12.50 -2.34
CA VAL A 81 3.30 -12.80 -1.13
C VAL A 81 4.78 -12.95 -1.48
N ALA A 82 5.10 -13.64 -2.57
CA ALA A 82 6.48 -13.79 -3.02
C ALA A 82 7.10 -12.45 -3.44
N ALA A 83 6.33 -11.56 -4.07
CA ALA A 83 6.78 -10.20 -4.40
C ALA A 83 7.08 -9.39 -3.13
N ASP A 84 6.17 -9.40 -2.15
CA ASP A 84 6.37 -8.74 -0.86
C ASP A 84 7.64 -9.23 -0.16
N LEU A 85 7.85 -10.55 -0.10
CA LEU A 85 9.06 -11.15 0.50
C LEU A 85 10.34 -10.72 -0.24
N GLN A 86 10.31 -10.59 -1.56
CA GLN A 86 11.44 -10.09 -2.33
C GLN A 86 11.73 -8.61 -2.05
N LEU A 87 10.69 -7.78 -1.94
CA LEU A 87 10.83 -6.37 -1.59
C LEU A 87 11.37 -6.20 -0.16
N ILE A 88 10.92 -7.04 0.77
CA ILE A 88 11.45 -7.07 2.14
C ILE A 88 12.95 -7.40 2.13
N ALA A 89 13.34 -8.50 1.46
CA ALA A 89 14.73 -8.90 1.38
C ALA A 89 15.62 -7.79 0.80
N ARG A 90 15.20 -7.17 -0.31
CA ARG A 90 15.93 -6.07 -0.95
C ARG A 90 16.01 -4.82 -0.07
N ALA A 91 14.93 -4.47 0.63
CA ALA A 91 14.96 -3.36 1.58
C ALA A 91 16.02 -3.62 2.67
N HIS A 92 16.01 -4.82 3.25
CA HIS A 92 16.95 -5.22 4.31
C HIS A 92 18.39 -5.31 3.83
N GLU A 93 18.65 -5.79 2.61
CA GLU A 93 19.99 -5.79 1.98
C GLU A 93 20.60 -4.38 1.89
N HIS A 94 19.76 -3.36 1.78
CA HIS A 94 20.16 -1.95 1.72
C HIS A 94 20.00 -1.22 3.07
N GLY A 95 19.74 -1.94 4.17
CA GLY A 95 19.62 -1.38 5.51
C GLY A 95 18.37 -0.51 5.71
N LEU A 96 17.35 -0.68 4.89
CA LEU A 96 16.08 0.04 4.97
C LEU A 96 15.11 -0.72 5.86
N ARG A 97 14.35 0.01 6.67
CA ARG A 97 13.13 -0.54 7.31
C ARG A 97 12.00 -0.56 6.28
N ILE A 98 11.18 -1.60 6.27
CA ILE A 98 10.03 -1.72 5.38
C ILE A 98 8.76 -2.01 6.18
N LEU A 99 7.80 -1.09 6.08
CA LEU A 99 6.47 -1.23 6.63
C LEU A 99 5.48 -1.52 5.50
N ALA A 100 4.41 -2.25 5.82
CA ALA A 100 3.33 -2.50 4.89
C ALA A 100 2.04 -1.78 5.31
N GLY A 101 1.41 -1.10 4.37
CA GLY A 101 0.01 -0.70 4.47
C GLY A 101 -0.88 -1.84 4.01
N THR A 102 -1.85 -2.24 4.84
CA THR A 102 -2.88 -3.20 4.40
C THR A 102 -3.69 -2.60 3.24
N LEU A 103 -4.02 -3.42 2.23
CA LEU A 103 -4.92 -3.04 1.15
C LEU A 103 -6.29 -2.61 1.70
N ILE A 104 -6.76 -1.45 1.27
CA ILE A 104 -8.04 -0.89 1.71
C ILE A 104 -9.23 -1.64 1.07
N PRO A 105 -10.42 -1.60 1.68
CA PRO A 105 -11.62 -2.20 1.08
C PRO A 105 -11.94 -1.57 -0.28
N PHE A 106 -12.55 -2.35 -1.17
CA PHE A 106 -12.79 -1.93 -2.56
C PHE A 106 -14.10 -2.48 -3.15
N GLU A 107 -15.01 -3.01 -2.32
CA GLU A 107 -16.34 -3.38 -2.80
C GLU A 107 -17.07 -2.16 -3.35
N GLY A 108 -17.53 -2.28 -4.60
CA GLY A 108 -18.14 -1.21 -5.39
C GLY A 108 -17.23 -0.66 -6.48
N ALA A 109 -15.92 -0.94 -6.45
CA ALA A 109 -15.00 -0.55 -7.51
C ALA A 109 -15.27 -1.30 -8.82
N ASP A 110 -14.93 -0.68 -9.96
CA ASP A 110 -15.20 -1.21 -11.30
C ASP A 110 -14.64 -2.62 -11.55
N TYR A 111 -13.50 -2.94 -10.93
CA TYR A 111 -12.85 -4.26 -11.04
C TYR A 111 -13.10 -5.17 -9.83
N TYR A 112 -14.06 -4.83 -8.97
CA TYR A 112 -14.39 -5.64 -7.81
C TYR A 112 -14.92 -7.02 -8.20
N THR A 113 -14.42 -8.05 -7.51
CA THR A 113 -15.02 -9.38 -7.53
C THR A 113 -14.95 -9.98 -6.13
N THR A 114 -15.86 -10.90 -5.81
CA THR A 114 -15.81 -11.65 -4.54
C THR A 114 -14.50 -12.42 -4.39
N GLU A 115 -13.93 -12.92 -5.48
CA GLU A 115 -12.64 -13.60 -5.45
C GLU A 115 -11.49 -12.62 -5.19
N GLY A 116 -11.54 -11.43 -5.80
CA GLY A 116 -10.60 -10.36 -5.51
C GLY A 116 -10.65 -9.91 -4.03
N GLU A 117 -11.83 -9.90 -3.40
CA GLU A 117 -11.93 -9.64 -1.96
C GLU A 117 -11.30 -10.73 -1.11
N ARG A 118 -11.49 -12.01 -1.47
CA ARG A 118 -10.79 -13.11 -0.78
C ARG A 118 -9.28 -12.98 -0.93
N ALA A 119 -8.82 -12.62 -2.13
CA ALA A 119 -7.42 -12.36 -2.42
C ALA A 119 -6.88 -11.20 -1.55
N ARG A 120 -7.59 -10.06 -1.50
CA ARG A 120 -7.23 -8.91 -0.67
C ARG A 120 -7.14 -9.28 0.81
N GLN A 121 -8.11 -10.00 1.34
CA GLN A 121 -8.12 -10.46 2.74
C GLN A 121 -6.96 -11.41 3.04
N ALA A 122 -6.64 -12.32 2.13
CA ALA A 122 -5.52 -13.23 2.27
C ALA A 122 -4.17 -12.48 2.30
N LEU A 123 -3.98 -11.52 1.38
CA LEU A 123 -2.77 -10.68 1.40
C LEU A 123 -2.68 -9.82 2.66
N ASN A 124 -3.79 -9.20 3.09
CA ASN A 124 -3.83 -8.45 4.34
C ASN A 124 -3.56 -9.32 5.59
N THR A 125 -3.99 -10.58 5.57
CA THR A 125 -3.66 -11.53 6.64
C THR A 125 -2.17 -11.83 6.66
N PHE A 126 -1.55 -12.01 5.49
CA PHE A 126 -0.10 -12.15 5.37
C PHE A 126 0.64 -10.89 5.86
N ILE A 127 0.22 -9.69 5.44
CA ILE A 127 0.80 -8.42 5.90
C ILE A 127 0.79 -8.33 7.43
N ARG A 128 -0.31 -8.74 8.07
CA ARG A 128 -0.46 -8.74 9.53
C ARG A 128 0.28 -9.87 10.27
N SER A 129 0.93 -10.79 9.55
CA SER A 129 1.60 -11.96 10.17
C SER A 129 2.90 -11.63 10.92
N GLY A 130 3.41 -10.40 10.78
CA GLY A 130 4.66 -9.95 11.41
C GLY A 130 5.92 -10.13 10.56
N VAL A 131 5.77 -10.36 9.26
CA VAL A 131 6.88 -10.49 8.30
C VAL A 131 7.52 -9.15 7.91
N PHE A 132 6.77 -8.05 7.98
CA PHE A 132 7.27 -6.69 7.77
C PHE A 132 7.80 -6.09 9.08
N ASP A 133 8.64 -5.05 9.00
CA ASP A 133 9.17 -4.34 10.18
C ASP A 133 8.09 -3.52 10.91
N GLY A 134 6.94 -3.34 10.29
CA GLY A 134 5.77 -2.67 10.84
C GLY A 134 4.56 -2.76 9.91
N VAL A 135 3.37 -2.58 10.47
CA VAL A 135 2.11 -2.64 9.72
C VAL A 135 1.31 -1.37 9.98
N ILE A 136 0.75 -0.80 8.92
CA ILE A 136 -0.19 0.31 8.94
C ILE A 136 -1.55 -0.24 8.48
N ASP A 137 -2.46 -0.47 9.43
CA ASP A 137 -3.75 -1.12 9.16
C ASP A 137 -4.79 -0.14 8.56
N PHE A 138 -4.56 0.27 7.31
CA PHE A 138 -5.49 1.11 6.57
C PHE A 138 -6.84 0.43 6.29
N ASP A 139 -6.87 -0.90 6.22
CA ASP A 139 -8.10 -1.68 6.06
C ASP A 139 -9.02 -1.46 7.26
N GLN A 140 -8.50 -1.65 8.47
CA GLN A 140 -9.24 -1.37 9.70
C GLN A 140 -9.63 0.11 9.81
N ALA A 141 -8.73 1.02 9.42
CA ALA A 141 -8.96 2.46 9.57
C ALA A 141 -10.06 3.00 8.65
N LEU A 142 -10.20 2.44 7.44
CA LEU A 142 -11.10 2.97 6.42
C LEU A 142 -12.37 2.18 6.19
N ARG A 143 -12.46 0.92 6.63
CA ARG A 143 -13.63 0.08 6.37
C ARG A 143 -14.89 0.57 7.07
N ASP A 144 -16.01 0.36 6.41
CA ASP A 144 -17.33 0.48 7.02
C ASP A 144 -17.48 -0.62 8.12
N PRO A 145 -17.82 -0.27 9.37
CA PRO A 145 -17.95 -1.25 10.45
C PRO A 145 -19.08 -2.26 10.21
N ASP A 146 -20.13 -1.86 9.50
CA ASP A 146 -21.29 -2.72 9.19
C ASP A 146 -21.08 -3.48 7.87
N HIS A 147 -20.23 -2.96 6.99
CA HIS A 147 -19.86 -3.57 5.70
C HIS A 147 -18.33 -3.60 5.47
N PRO A 148 -17.57 -4.49 6.14
CA PRO A 148 -16.10 -4.45 6.16
C PRO A 148 -15.37 -4.55 4.81
N SER A 149 -16.04 -5.00 3.75
CA SER A 149 -15.54 -5.04 2.37
C SER A 149 -15.65 -3.70 1.63
N ARG A 150 -16.35 -2.71 2.22
CA ARG A 150 -16.55 -1.37 1.67
C ARG A 150 -15.76 -0.33 2.43
N LEU A 151 -15.34 0.72 1.72
CA LEU A 151 -14.89 1.95 2.37
C LEU A 151 -16.08 2.57 3.10
N ARG A 152 -15.83 3.12 4.30
CA ARG A 152 -16.81 3.94 5.00
C ARG A 152 -17.24 5.08 4.07
N PRO A 153 -18.55 5.41 3.94
CA PRO A 153 -19.02 6.40 2.96
C PRO A 153 -18.29 7.75 3.01
N ASP A 154 -18.00 8.28 4.20
CA ASP A 154 -17.26 9.54 4.36
C ASP A 154 -15.80 9.49 3.86
N TYR A 155 -15.24 8.28 3.78
CA TYR A 155 -13.87 8.02 3.33
C TYR A 155 -13.79 7.59 1.87
N ALA A 156 -14.93 7.34 1.22
CA ALA A 156 -14.96 6.84 -0.16
C ALA A 156 -15.12 7.97 -1.18
N ARG A 157 -14.46 7.84 -2.33
CA ARG A 157 -14.87 8.52 -3.56
C ARG A 157 -16.00 7.75 -4.25
N PRO A 158 -16.68 8.34 -5.24
CA PRO A 158 -17.73 7.66 -6.00
C PRO A 158 -17.27 6.39 -6.73
N ASP A 159 -15.97 6.21 -6.95
CA ASP A 159 -15.40 5.00 -7.57
C ASP A 159 -15.23 3.83 -6.59
N HIS A 160 -15.49 4.03 -5.30
CA HIS A 160 -15.35 3.04 -4.23
C HIS A 160 -13.97 2.37 -4.14
N LEU A 161 -12.95 2.96 -4.77
CA LEU A 161 -11.58 2.46 -4.79
C LEU A 161 -10.63 3.44 -4.12
N HIS A 162 -10.80 4.72 -4.40
CA HIS A 162 -9.91 5.76 -3.91
C HIS A 162 -10.48 6.44 -2.67
N PRO A 163 -9.65 6.76 -1.67
CA PRO A 163 -10.09 7.54 -0.52
C PRO A 163 -10.49 8.98 -0.90
N SER A 164 -11.50 9.51 -0.21
CA SER A 164 -11.81 10.94 -0.16
C SER A 164 -10.68 11.71 0.56
N ASP A 165 -10.76 13.04 0.59
CA ASP A 165 -9.80 13.84 1.37
C ASP A 165 -9.82 13.46 2.86
N ALA A 166 -11.01 13.19 3.43
CA ALA A 166 -11.15 12.72 4.80
C ALA A 166 -10.56 11.31 5.00
N GLY A 167 -10.72 10.43 4.00
CA GLY A 167 -10.07 9.12 4.00
C GLY A 167 -8.54 9.24 3.99
N PHE A 168 -7.97 10.14 3.18
CA PHE A 168 -6.54 10.40 3.19
C PHE A 168 -6.05 11.02 4.50
N THR A 169 -6.85 11.85 5.18
CA THR A 169 -6.54 12.35 6.52
C THR A 169 -6.48 11.23 7.55
N GLU A 170 -7.41 10.27 7.49
CA GLU A 170 -7.39 9.11 8.37
C GLU A 170 -6.19 8.20 8.08
N MET A 171 -5.84 8.00 6.82
CA MET A 171 -4.61 7.26 6.44
C MET A 171 -3.36 7.94 7.00
N ALA A 172 -3.20 9.26 6.80
CA ALA A 172 -2.06 10.00 7.34
C ALA A 172 -1.97 9.89 8.86
N SER A 173 -3.11 10.02 9.55
CA SER A 173 -3.20 9.88 11.01
C SER A 173 -2.85 8.45 11.47
N THR A 174 -3.29 7.43 10.73
CA THR A 174 -2.98 6.02 11.00
C THR A 174 -1.50 5.73 10.83
N ALA A 175 -0.88 6.21 9.75
CA ALA A 175 0.55 6.08 9.51
C ALA A 175 1.37 6.77 10.62
N LEU A 176 0.96 7.96 11.07
CA LEU A 176 1.60 8.64 12.19
C LEU A 176 1.53 7.83 13.50
N ARG A 177 0.37 7.23 13.79
CA ARG A 177 0.18 6.36 14.97
C ARG A 177 1.02 5.08 14.88
N ALA A 178 1.16 4.52 13.69
CA ALA A 178 2.04 3.38 13.40
C ALA A 178 3.53 3.72 13.48
N GLY A 179 3.89 5.00 13.63
CA GLY A 179 5.26 5.45 13.88
C GLY A 179 6.07 5.76 12.64
N VAL A 180 5.43 5.88 11.46
CA VAL A 180 6.10 6.25 10.21
C VAL A 180 6.85 7.57 10.39
N GLY A 181 8.10 7.60 9.94
CA GLY A 181 8.93 8.80 9.95
C GLY A 181 9.39 9.27 11.34
N ARG A 182 9.17 8.49 12.41
CA ARG A 182 9.77 8.77 13.72
C ARG A 182 11.23 8.34 13.73
N SER A 183 12.14 9.23 14.13
CA SER A 183 13.52 8.83 14.44
C SER A 183 13.49 7.81 15.56
N VAL A 184 14.01 6.60 15.29
CA VAL A 184 14.40 5.69 16.38
C VAL A 184 15.49 6.43 17.13
N ALA A 185 15.25 6.78 18.40
CA ALA A 185 16.32 7.28 19.25
C ALA A 185 17.42 6.21 19.26
N THR A 186 18.59 6.53 18.72
CA THR A 186 19.77 5.70 18.91
C THR A 186 19.99 5.58 20.42
N PRO A 187 20.18 4.36 20.97
CA PRO A 187 20.50 4.19 22.38
C PRO A 187 21.73 4.99 22.81
#